data_AF-A0A6I4NYK5-F1
#
_entry.id   AF-A0A6I4NYK5-F1
#
_cell.length_a   1.000
_cell.length_b   1.000
_cell.length_c   1.000
_cell.angle_alpha   90.00
_cell.angle_beta   90.00
_cell.angle_gamma   90.00
#
_symmetry.space_group_name_H-M   'P 1'
#
loop_
_entity.id
_entity.type
_entity.pdbx_description
1 polymer ?
#
loop_
_entity_poly.entity_id
_entity_poly.type
_entity_poly.pdbx_seq_one_letter_code
_entity_poly.pdbx_strand_id
1 'polypeptide(L)'
;MKPKIILSILTVFILYSCQRNNEAQLNKDILGEWTYVKTEGQRKPKKNNDIKFPPPSPFDNYVPGYIFLENNICENKSGYFKTIDAKERDDRKTFFLGTETKYKIKNDSLQIFDLVTKTWENQKIHSIIRDTLTTKISDSLFAKYTRTKYKINPNENYDKIIVSSSGCYGSCPVLNISIDNNGNVIYYGQYYNTKNGIFKSKITKNEYQKIQTNFKKADIKNLKDNYEGSWTDDETITITFIKNNKIVKSINDYGRQSPIALIWAYTPVRYLYQQIKLTPLKVKNPLSSLSRISFTKGNQICDLTKSESFYLVTEIFKGKETPYKFESRYQIEFWNDQDKKEIIHTDGRYFKCKDKIIDIGYNFLTINNLTDKFRHKDKYD
;
A
#
# COMPACT_ATOMS: atom_id res chain seq x y z
N MET A 1 -57.43 -29.70 23.87
CA MET A 1 -56.27 -29.20 23.08
C MET A 1 -55.00 -29.46 23.86
N LYS A 2 -54.04 -30.18 23.27
CA LYS A 2 -52.99 -30.93 23.98
C LYS A 2 -51.88 -30.02 24.57
N PRO A 3 -51.47 -30.18 25.85
CA PRO A 3 -50.37 -29.42 26.47
C PRO A 3 -48.99 -29.63 25.80
N LYS A 4 -48.84 -30.70 24.99
CA LYS A 4 -47.64 -30.96 24.19
C LYS A 4 -47.38 -29.90 23.10
N ILE A 5 -48.41 -29.24 22.55
CA ILE A 5 -48.23 -28.21 21.52
C ILE A 5 -47.76 -26.89 22.14
N ILE A 6 -48.25 -26.55 23.33
CA ILE A 6 -47.87 -25.33 24.05
C ILE A 6 -46.40 -25.43 24.53
N LEU A 7 -45.96 -26.60 25.01
CA LEU A 7 -44.58 -26.80 25.44
C LEU A 7 -43.58 -26.71 24.27
N SER A 8 -43.92 -27.24 23.10
CA SER A 8 -43.11 -27.13 21.87
C SER A 8 -43.03 -25.70 21.34
N ILE A 9 -44.12 -24.93 21.43
CA ILE A 9 -44.12 -23.51 21.04
C ILE A 9 -43.25 -22.70 22.01
N LEU A 10 -43.37 -22.93 23.32
CA LEU A 10 -42.55 -22.22 24.33
C LEU A 10 -41.04 -22.48 24.14
N THR A 11 -40.64 -23.72 23.83
CA THR A 11 -39.24 -24.08 23.60
C THR A 11 -38.69 -23.44 22.33
N VAL A 12 -39.47 -23.38 21.25
CA VAL A 12 -39.08 -22.68 20.02
C VAL A 12 -38.91 -21.17 20.28
N PHE A 13 -39.79 -20.54 21.06
CA PHE A 13 -39.67 -19.13 21.42
C PHE A 13 -38.45 -18.83 22.30
N ILE A 14 -38.15 -19.68 23.28
CA ILE A 14 -36.98 -19.51 24.16
C ILE A 14 -35.67 -19.67 23.36
N LEU A 15 -35.57 -20.68 22.51
CA LEU A 15 -34.39 -20.90 21.66
C LEU A 15 -34.17 -19.74 20.69
N TYR A 16 -35.25 -19.24 20.07
CA TYR A 16 -35.18 -18.09 19.17
C TYR A 16 -34.78 -16.79 19.89
N SER A 17 -35.26 -16.58 21.12
CA SER A 17 -34.89 -15.44 21.95
C SER A 17 -33.42 -15.49 22.39
N CYS A 18 -32.93 -16.64 22.85
CA CYS A 18 -31.52 -16.84 23.20
C CYS A 18 -30.60 -16.61 21.99
N GLN A 19 -30.99 -17.13 20.82
CA GLN A 19 -30.22 -16.95 19.59
C GLN A 19 -30.15 -15.49 19.16
N ARG A 20 -31.28 -14.76 19.19
CA ARG A 20 -31.32 -13.34 18.84
C ARG A 20 -30.49 -12.48 19.81
N ASN A 21 -30.50 -12.82 21.11
CA ASN A 21 -29.66 -12.15 22.10
C ASN A 21 -28.17 -12.41 21.87
N ASN A 22 -27.80 -13.64 21.49
CA ASN A 22 -26.42 -13.98 21.16
C ASN A 22 -25.92 -13.23 19.90
N GLU A 23 -26.74 -13.17 18.84
CA GLU A 23 -26.39 -12.42 17.63
C GLU A 23 -26.21 -10.93 17.91
N ALA A 24 -27.09 -10.31 18.71
CA ALA A 24 -26.95 -8.91 19.09
C ALA A 24 -25.65 -8.65 19.85
N GLN A 25 -25.27 -9.54 20.78
CA GLN A 25 -24.04 -9.44 21.53
C GLN A 25 -22.80 -9.61 20.64
N LEU A 26 -22.79 -10.61 19.75
CA LEU A 26 -21.71 -10.84 18.79
C LEU A 26 -21.51 -9.64 17.85
N ASN A 27 -22.61 -9.03 17.37
CA ASN A 27 -22.54 -7.83 16.54
C ASN A 27 -21.91 -6.64 17.27
N LYS A 28 -22.05 -6.54 18.59
CA LYS A 28 -21.39 -5.52 19.41
C LYS A 28 -19.92 -5.86 19.63
N ASP A 29 -19.63 -7.11 19.98
CA ASP A 29 -18.28 -7.54 20.39
C ASP A 29 -17.30 -7.62 19.22
N ILE A 30 -17.80 -7.91 18.01
CA ILE A 30 -16.97 -8.00 16.81
C ILE A 30 -16.44 -6.64 16.34
N LEU A 31 -17.09 -5.53 16.70
CA LEU A 31 -16.69 -4.20 16.23
C LEU A 31 -15.24 -3.89 16.60
N GLY A 32 -14.50 -3.32 15.67
CA GLY A 32 -13.09 -2.95 15.83
C GLY A 32 -12.17 -3.71 14.87
N GLU A 33 -10.88 -3.52 15.09
CA GLU A 33 -9.84 -3.98 14.19
C GLU A 33 -9.14 -5.25 14.70
N TRP A 34 -9.04 -6.25 13.84
CA TRP A 34 -8.57 -7.60 14.14
C TRP A 34 -7.44 -8.01 13.21
N THR A 35 -6.35 -8.51 13.76
CA THR A 35 -5.20 -9.02 13.00
C THR A 35 -5.03 -10.51 13.29
N TYR A 36 -4.87 -11.30 12.23
CA TYR A 36 -4.56 -12.72 12.37
C TYR A 36 -3.24 -12.92 13.12
N VAL A 37 -3.22 -13.87 14.05
CA VAL A 37 -2.04 -14.20 14.86
C VAL A 37 -1.53 -15.59 14.48
N LYS A 38 -2.41 -16.59 14.53
CA LYS A 38 -2.05 -17.99 14.31
C LYS A 38 -3.28 -18.86 14.12
N THR A 39 -3.04 -20.08 13.67
CA THR A 39 -4.02 -21.16 13.67
C THR A 39 -3.66 -22.18 14.75
N GLU A 40 -4.65 -22.68 15.47
CA GLU A 40 -4.50 -23.74 16.48
C GLU A 40 -5.40 -24.95 16.14
N GLY A 41 -4.88 -26.16 16.37
CA GLY A 41 -5.64 -27.39 16.18
C GLY A 41 -4.98 -28.61 16.84
N GLN A 42 -5.75 -29.68 17.05
CA GLN A 42 -5.26 -30.92 17.69
C GLN A 42 -4.29 -31.72 16.81
N ARG A 43 -4.26 -31.45 15.50
CA ARG A 43 -3.23 -31.95 14.57
C ARG A 43 -2.43 -30.75 14.08
N LYS A 44 -1.12 -30.75 14.28
CA LYS A 44 -0.25 -29.70 13.71
C LYS A 44 -0.48 -29.65 12.19
N PRO A 45 -0.85 -28.51 11.60
CA PRO A 45 -0.91 -28.40 10.14
C PRO A 45 0.47 -28.72 9.58
N LYS A 46 0.55 -29.52 8.51
CA LYS A 46 1.83 -30.00 7.94
C LYS A 46 2.69 -28.87 7.36
N LYS A 47 2.15 -27.65 7.19
CA LYS A 47 2.84 -26.37 6.96
C LYS A 47 1.80 -25.24 7.13
N ASN A 48 2.22 -24.02 7.49
CA ASN A 48 1.33 -22.85 7.61
C ASN A 48 0.71 -22.44 6.25
N ASN A 49 1.32 -22.85 5.14
CA ASN A 49 0.97 -22.45 3.76
C ASN A 49 -0.27 -23.16 3.18
N ASP A 50 -0.82 -24.18 3.82
CA ASP A 50 -2.01 -24.90 3.31
C ASP A 50 -3.33 -24.21 3.68
N ILE A 51 -3.31 -23.21 4.57
CA ILE A 51 -4.51 -22.49 5.01
C ILE A 51 -4.76 -21.31 4.07
N LYS A 52 -5.65 -21.49 3.10
CA LYS A 52 -6.15 -20.41 2.25
C LYS A 52 -7.22 -19.64 3.00
N PHE A 53 -6.87 -18.45 3.48
CA PHE A 53 -7.82 -17.50 4.04
C PHE A 53 -8.54 -16.77 2.91
N PRO A 54 -9.88 -16.68 2.96
CA PRO A 54 -10.63 -15.99 1.93
C PRO A 54 -10.83 -14.49 2.33
N PRO A 55 -10.86 -13.55 1.37
CA PRO A 55 -10.65 -13.77 -0.07
C PRO A 55 -9.18 -14.08 -0.37
N PRO A 56 -8.90 -14.84 -1.45
CA PRO A 56 -7.53 -15.09 -1.88
C PRO A 56 -6.82 -13.78 -2.24
N SER A 57 -5.53 -13.71 -1.92
CA SER A 57 -4.65 -12.61 -2.32
C SER A 57 -3.62 -13.10 -3.32
N PRO A 58 -3.27 -12.30 -4.34
CA PRO A 58 -2.24 -12.66 -5.31
C PRO A 58 -0.81 -12.52 -4.74
N PHE A 59 -0.64 -12.26 -3.45
CA PHE A 59 0.65 -12.03 -2.81
C PHE A 59 0.96 -13.10 -1.76
N ASP A 60 2.18 -13.64 -1.79
CA ASP A 60 2.56 -14.82 -0.99
C ASP A 60 2.65 -14.57 0.54
N ASN A 61 2.96 -13.34 0.98
CA ASN A 61 2.97 -12.93 2.40
C ASN A 61 1.61 -12.40 2.88
N TYR A 62 0.53 -13.13 2.59
CA TYR A 62 -0.81 -12.74 3.01
C TYR A 62 -1.05 -12.99 4.50
N VAL A 63 -1.27 -11.91 5.25
CA VAL A 63 -1.77 -11.97 6.63
C VAL A 63 -3.18 -11.36 6.66
N PRO A 64 -4.21 -12.12 7.05
CA PRO A 64 -5.57 -11.59 7.17
C PRO A 64 -5.67 -10.50 8.23
N GLY A 65 -6.45 -9.47 7.93
CA GLY A 65 -6.84 -8.44 8.88
C GLY A 65 -8.16 -7.83 8.49
N TYR A 66 -9.01 -7.58 9.48
CA TYR A 66 -10.36 -7.05 9.27
C TYR A 66 -10.64 -5.87 10.20
N ILE A 67 -11.41 -4.89 9.74
CA ILE A 67 -12.04 -3.89 10.60
C ILE A 67 -13.55 -4.05 10.45
N PHE A 68 -14.23 -4.42 11.53
CA PHE A 68 -15.69 -4.45 11.56
C PHE A 68 -16.20 -3.13 12.14
N LEU A 69 -16.99 -2.43 11.35
CA LEU A 69 -17.56 -1.12 11.69
C LEU A 69 -19.07 -1.24 11.85
N GLU A 70 -19.66 -0.23 12.48
CA GLU A 70 -21.12 -0.11 12.52
C GLU A 70 -21.75 -0.12 11.12
N ASN A 71 -23.05 -0.37 11.05
CA ASN A 71 -23.81 -0.46 9.80
C ASN A 71 -23.34 -1.57 8.85
N ASN A 72 -22.86 -2.68 9.42
CA ASN A 72 -22.52 -3.91 8.68
C ASN A 72 -21.41 -3.69 7.63
N ILE A 73 -20.47 -2.79 7.91
CA ILE A 73 -19.32 -2.49 7.05
C ILE A 73 -18.09 -3.24 7.55
N CYS A 74 -17.38 -3.90 6.64
CA CYS A 74 -16.13 -4.60 6.93
C CYS A 74 -15.03 -4.09 6.00
N GLU A 75 -13.89 -3.71 6.56
CA GLU A 75 -12.67 -3.47 5.79
C GLU A 75 -11.78 -4.72 5.83
N ASN A 76 -11.56 -5.36 4.69
CA ASN A 76 -10.48 -6.33 4.52
C ASN A 76 -9.18 -5.58 4.25
N LYS A 77 -8.25 -5.59 5.21
CA LYS A 77 -6.98 -4.86 5.20
C LYS A 77 -6.06 -5.23 4.04
N SER A 78 -6.15 -6.48 3.61
CA SER A 78 -5.38 -6.97 2.48
C SER A 78 -6.03 -6.59 1.15
N GLY A 79 -7.33 -6.30 1.15
CA GLY A 79 -8.11 -5.89 -0.02
C GLY A 79 -8.52 -7.03 -0.94
N TYR A 80 -9.34 -6.68 -1.93
CA TYR A 80 -9.91 -7.61 -2.91
C TYR A 80 -9.25 -7.40 -4.27
N PHE A 81 -8.70 -8.48 -4.83
CA PHE A 81 -8.01 -8.45 -6.11
C PHE A 81 -8.65 -9.40 -7.10
N LYS A 82 -8.86 -8.91 -8.33
CA LYS A 82 -9.19 -9.73 -9.48
C LYS A 82 -8.02 -9.70 -10.44
N THR A 83 -7.40 -10.85 -10.68
CA THR A 83 -6.37 -11.02 -11.70
C THR A 83 -7.01 -11.48 -13.01
N ILE A 84 -6.55 -10.93 -14.12
CA ILE A 84 -6.80 -11.46 -15.46
C ILE A 84 -5.53 -12.20 -15.87
N ASP A 85 -5.67 -13.52 -16.02
CA ASP A 85 -4.62 -14.35 -16.56
C ASP A 85 -4.68 -14.32 -18.09
N ALA A 86 -3.52 -14.19 -18.71
CA ALA A 86 -3.35 -14.18 -20.15
C ALA A 86 -2.08 -14.96 -20.53
N LYS A 87 -2.07 -15.50 -21.75
CA LYS A 87 -0.91 -16.20 -22.31
C LYS A 87 0.28 -15.23 -22.36
N GLU A 88 0.06 -14.06 -22.97
CA GLU A 88 1.05 -13.00 -23.03
C GLU A 88 1.14 -12.25 -21.69
N ARG A 89 2.37 -11.97 -21.25
CA ARG A 89 2.64 -11.32 -19.96
C ARG A 89 2.08 -9.91 -19.90
N ASP A 90 2.09 -9.18 -21.01
CA ASP A 90 1.65 -7.78 -21.09
C ASP A 90 0.12 -7.63 -20.94
N ASP A 91 -0.61 -8.69 -21.27
CA ASP A 91 -2.06 -8.77 -21.16
C ASP A 91 -2.54 -9.16 -19.76
N ARG A 92 -1.64 -9.63 -18.89
CA ARG A 92 -1.96 -9.91 -17.49
C ARG A 92 -2.20 -8.60 -16.75
N LYS A 93 -3.33 -8.52 -16.03
CA LYS A 93 -3.73 -7.31 -15.28
C LYS A 93 -4.23 -7.66 -13.90
N THR A 94 -3.93 -6.80 -12.93
CA THR A 94 -4.46 -6.88 -11.57
C THR A 94 -5.40 -5.70 -11.30
N PHE A 95 -6.66 -6.01 -10.97
CA PHE A 95 -7.68 -5.04 -10.58
C PHE A 95 -7.88 -5.07 -9.07
N PHE A 96 -7.77 -3.91 -8.45
CA PHE A 96 -8.04 -3.71 -7.03
C PHE A 96 -9.48 -3.23 -6.86
N LEU A 97 -10.31 -4.07 -6.25
CA LEU A 97 -11.73 -3.78 -6.04
C LEU A 97 -11.98 -2.96 -4.77
N GLY A 98 -10.93 -2.67 -4.00
CA GLY A 98 -10.97 -1.94 -2.74
C GLY A 98 -10.81 -2.85 -1.52
N THR A 99 -10.98 -2.25 -0.34
CA THR A 99 -10.90 -2.94 0.96
C THR A 99 -12.27 -3.05 1.65
N GLU A 100 -13.21 -2.16 1.34
CA GLU A 100 -14.50 -2.09 2.02
C GLU A 100 -15.54 -3.03 1.38
N THR A 101 -16.23 -3.79 2.23
CA THR A 101 -17.33 -4.69 1.87
C THR A 101 -18.40 -4.71 2.97
N LYS A 102 -19.39 -5.60 2.83
CA LYS A 102 -20.41 -5.85 3.84
C LYS A 102 -20.13 -7.11 4.65
N TYR A 103 -20.53 -7.11 5.91
CA TYR A 103 -20.57 -8.32 6.74
C TYR A 103 -21.95 -8.48 7.39
N LYS A 104 -22.24 -9.68 7.89
CA LYS A 104 -23.38 -9.93 8.78
C LYS A 104 -23.10 -11.14 9.66
N ILE A 105 -23.73 -11.20 10.83
CA ILE A 105 -23.68 -12.37 11.71
C ILE A 105 -25.05 -13.02 11.75
N LYS A 106 -25.12 -14.32 11.47
CA LYS A 106 -26.35 -15.13 11.55
C LYS A 106 -26.03 -16.52 12.06
N ASN A 107 -26.72 -16.97 13.10
CA ASN A 107 -26.53 -18.30 13.71
C ASN A 107 -25.04 -18.56 14.08
N ASP A 108 -24.39 -17.59 14.73
CA ASP A 108 -22.95 -17.57 15.05
C ASP A 108 -22.01 -17.65 13.84
N SER A 109 -22.53 -17.52 12.62
CA SER A 109 -21.75 -17.46 11.39
C SER A 109 -21.46 -16.02 11.03
N LEU A 110 -20.18 -15.65 11.03
CA LEU A 110 -19.68 -14.43 10.42
C LEU A 110 -19.67 -14.62 8.90
N GLN A 111 -20.46 -13.81 8.20
CA GLN A 111 -20.53 -13.82 6.75
C GLN A 111 -19.93 -12.53 6.22
N ILE A 112 -18.90 -12.61 5.38
CA ILE A 112 -18.26 -11.46 4.74
C ILE A 112 -18.50 -11.56 3.24
N PHE A 113 -18.96 -10.49 2.62
CA PHE A 113 -19.23 -10.48 1.18
C PHE A 113 -17.93 -10.34 0.40
N ASP A 114 -17.63 -11.30 -0.47
CA ASP A 114 -16.46 -11.26 -1.33
C ASP A 114 -16.75 -10.47 -2.61
N LEU A 115 -15.98 -9.39 -2.82
CA LEU A 115 -16.11 -8.53 -3.98
C LEU A 115 -15.69 -9.20 -5.29
N VAL A 116 -14.86 -10.25 -5.24
CA VAL A 116 -14.37 -10.96 -6.41
C VAL A 116 -15.40 -11.98 -6.89
N THR A 117 -15.78 -12.94 -6.03
CA THR A 117 -16.73 -14.01 -6.38
C THR A 117 -18.20 -13.55 -6.34
N LYS A 118 -18.50 -12.42 -5.70
CA LYS A 118 -19.87 -11.94 -5.43
C LYS A 118 -20.67 -12.90 -4.55
N THR A 119 -19.99 -13.61 -3.65
CA THR A 119 -20.62 -14.57 -2.73
C THR A 119 -20.37 -14.20 -1.27
N TRP A 120 -21.14 -14.79 -0.35
CA TRP A 120 -20.93 -14.64 1.09
C TRP A 120 -20.00 -15.74 1.59
N GLU A 121 -18.81 -15.37 2.04
CA GLU A 121 -17.86 -16.26 2.70
C GLU A 121 -18.25 -16.43 4.15
N ASN A 122 -18.35 -17.68 4.61
CA ASN A 122 -18.87 -18.01 5.93
C ASN A 122 -17.74 -18.52 6.83
N GLN A 123 -17.65 -17.96 8.04
CA GLN A 123 -16.77 -18.45 9.10
C GLN A 123 -17.55 -18.54 10.40
N LYS A 124 -17.55 -19.70 11.04
CA LYS A 124 -18.24 -19.84 12.33
C LYS A 124 -17.42 -19.14 13.42
N ILE A 125 -18.03 -18.21 14.14
CA ILE A 125 -17.44 -17.61 15.33
C ILE A 125 -17.45 -18.69 16.42
N HIS A 126 -16.27 -19.05 16.92
CA HIS A 126 -16.16 -19.94 18.06
C HIS A 126 -16.29 -19.15 19.36
N SER A 127 -15.62 -18.00 19.45
CA SER A 127 -15.70 -17.09 20.60
C SER A 127 -15.14 -15.71 20.29
N ILE A 128 -15.62 -14.70 21.02
CA ILE A 128 -14.99 -13.38 21.13
C ILE A 128 -14.79 -13.12 22.62
N ILE A 129 -13.54 -13.14 23.08
CA ILE A 129 -13.20 -12.96 24.50
C ILE A 129 -12.17 -11.84 24.59
N ARG A 130 -12.58 -10.71 25.16
CA ARG A 130 -11.75 -9.50 25.30
C ARG A 130 -11.16 -9.06 23.95
N ASP A 131 -9.84 -9.21 23.80
CA ASP A 131 -9.06 -8.82 22.61
C ASP A 131 -8.74 -10.03 21.73
N THR A 132 -9.47 -11.15 21.84
CA THR A 132 -9.29 -12.36 21.02
C THR A 132 -10.58 -12.79 20.33
N LEU A 133 -10.55 -12.84 19.00
CA LEU A 133 -11.58 -13.43 18.15
C LEU A 133 -11.06 -14.79 17.68
N THR A 134 -11.86 -15.83 17.88
CA THR A 134 -11.57 -17.18 17.40
C THR A 134 -12.63 -17.61 16.41
N THR A 135 -12.23 -17.95 15.19
CA THR A 135 -13.12 -18.53 14.17
C THR A 135 -12.76 -19.98 13.90
N LYS A 136 -13.77 -20.81 13.60
CA LYS A 136 -13.59 -22.21 13.26
C LYS A 136 -13.36 -22.35 11.76
N ILE A 137 -12.21 -22.90 11.36
CA ILE A 137 -11.86 -23.23 9.97
C ILE A 137 -12.42 -24.63 9.63
N SER A 138 -12.20 -25.60 10.51
CA SER A 138 -12.72 -26.97 10.38
C SER A 138 -12.95 -27.57 11.78
N ASP A 139 -13.40 -28.82 11.88
CA ASP A 139 -13.76 -29.45 13.15
C ASP A 139 -12.71 -29.37 14.25
N SER A 140 -11.44 -29.41 13.88
CA SER A 140 -10.32 -29.37 14.83
C SER A 140 -9.34 -28.22 14.57
N LEU A 141 -9.72 -27.20 13.81
CA LEU A 141 -8.82 -26.12 13.39
C LEU A 141 -9.47 -24.74 13.57
N PHE A 142 -8.79 -23.85 14.28
CA PHE A 142 -9.28 -22.53 14.66
C PHE A 142 -8.30 -21.42 14.30
N ALA A 143 -8.78 -20.36 13.64
CA ALA A 143 -8.02 -19.14 13.43
C ALA A 143 -8.18 -18.22 14.64
N LYS A 144 -7.06 -17.68 15.13
CA LYS A 144 -7.06 -16.66 16.19
C LYS A 144 -6.64 -15.32 15.65
N TYR A 145 -7.44 -14.32 16.00
CA TYR A 145 -7.20 -12.91 15.72
C TYR A 145 -7.09 -12.15 17.02
N THR A 146 -6.26 -11.12 17.04
CA THR A 146 -6.17 -10.19 18.17
C THR A 146 -6.70 -8.82 17.80
N ARG A 147 -7.33 -8.15 18.76
CA ARG A 147 -7.77 -6.77 18.61
C ARG A 147 -6.56 -5.85 18.62
N THR A 148 -6.28 -5.23 17.49
CA THR A 148 -5.03 -4.48 17.32
C THR A 148 -5.14 -3.10 17.93
N LYS A 149 -4.13 -2.72 18.72
CA LYS A 149 -3.98 -1.39 19.30
C LYS A 149 -2.72 -0.75 18.73
N TYR A 150 -2.83 0.47 18.24
CA TYR A 150 -1.72 1.22 17.64
C TYR A 150 -1.30 2.37 18.52
N LYS A 151 0.01 2.60 18.61
CA LYS A 151 0.58 3.82 19.19
C LYS A 151 0.71 4.85 18.09
N ILE A 152 -0.37 5.61 17.85
CA ILE A 152 -0.36 6.68 16.83
C ILE A 152 0.06 7.99 17.49
N ASN A 153 1.12 8.61 16.98
CA ASN A 153 1.48 9.96 17.36
C ASN A 153 0.62 10.98 16.58
N PRO A 154 -0.26 11.76 17.23
CA PRO A 154 -1.11 12.73 16.53
C PRO A 154 -0.31 13.86 15.89
N ASN A 155 0.86 14.21 16.45
CA ASN A 155 1.73 15.29 15.98
C ASN A 155 2.67 14.85 14.84
N GLU A 156 2.73 13.56 14.56
CA GLU A 156 3.43 13.06 13.38
C GLU A 156 2.57 13.33 12.16
N ASN A 157 3.03 14.16 11.24
CA ASN A 157 2.30 14.46 10.02
C ASN A 157 3.25 14.70 8.85
N TYR A 158 2.76 14.45 7.65
CA TYR A 158 3.50 14.54 6.40
C TYR A 158 2.77 15.47 5.44
N ASP A 159 3.55 16.22 4.66
CA ASP A 159 3.04 17.10 3.62
C ASP A 159 2.83 16.34 2.30
N LYS A 160 3.58 15.25 2.12
CA LYS A 160 3.50 14.39 0.94
C LYS A 160 3.94 12.98 1.30
N ILE A 161 3.24 12.00 0.73
CA ILE A 161 3.59 10.58 0.78
C ILE A 161 3.75 10.10 -0.66
N ILE A 162 4.84 9.40 -0.93
CA ILE A 162 5.13 8.83 -2.24
C ILE A 162 5.29 7.33 -2.08
N VAL A 163 4.62 6.56 -2.93
CA VAL A 163 4.75 5.12 -3.02
C VAL A 163 5.13 4.75 -4.45
N SER A 164 6.20 3.99 -4.61
CA SER A 164 6.67 3.53 -5.90
C SER A 164 6.95 2.03 -5.90
N SER A 165 6.70 1.40 -7.04
CA SER A 165 6.83 -0.05 -7.25
C SER A 165 7.84 -0.30 -8.36
N SER A 166 8.84 -1.15 -8.15
CA SER A 166 9.71 -1.64 -9.23
C SER A 166 9.01 -2.72 -10.06
N GLY A 167 9.70 -3.22 -11.09
CA GLY A 167 9.31 -4.47 -11.74
C GLY A 167 9.71 -5.69 -10.91
N CYS A 168 9.23 -6.85 -11.34
CA CYS A 168 9.57 -8.17 -10.84
C CYS A 168 9.76 -9.12 -12.04
N TYR A 169 10.07 -10.40 -11.81
CA TYR A 169 10.18 -11.39 -12.89
C TYR A 169 8.83 -11.69 -13.56
N GLY A 170 7.71 -11.40 -12.90
CA GLY A 170 6.33 -11.51 -13.41
C GLY A 170 5.69 -10.17 -13.80
N SER A 171 4.36 -10.10 -13.83
CA SER A 171 3.61 -8.90 -14.28
C SER A 171 3.30 -7.94 -13.11
N CYS A 172 4.27 -7.66 -12.24
CA CYS A 172 4.06 -6.72 -11.13
C CYS A 172 3.89 -5.29 -11.67
N PRO A 173 2.87 -4.53 -11.22
CA PRO A 173 2.64 -3.17 -11.67
C PRO A 173 3.82 -2.25 -11.35
N VAL A 174 4.41 -1.65 -12.38
CA VAL A 174 5.53 -0.70 -12.26
C VAL A 174 4.95 0.71 -12.28
N LEU A 175 4.98 1.39 -11.13
CA LEU A 175 4.32 2.68 -10.98
C LEU A 175 4.98 3.59 -9.94
N ASN A 176 4.56 4.84 -9.96
CA ASN A 176 4.83 5.84 -8.93
C ASN A 176 3.54 6.60 -8.62
N ILE A 177 3.25 6.85 -7.35
CA ILE A 177 2.14 7.70 -6.92
C ILE A 177 2.61 8.64 -5.82
N SER A 178 2.37 9.94 -6.03
CA SER A 178 2.64 11.01 -5.07
C SER A 178 1.31 11.62 -4.65
N ILE A 179 1.10 11.77 -3.34
CA ILE A 179 -0.10 12.37 -2.77
C ILE A 179 0.33 13.44 -1.77
N ASP A 180 -0.09 14.69 -1.98
CA ASP A 180 0.16 15.78 -1.04
C ASP A 180 -0.99 15.99 -0.03
N ASN A 181 -0.73 16.78 1.01
CA ASN A 181 -1.67 17.08 2.09
C ASN A 181 -2.89 17.92 1.68
N ASN A 182 -2.90 18.44 0.45
CA ASN A 182 -4.05 19.09 -0.19
C ASN A 182 -4.85 18.10 -1.06
N GLY A 183 -4.43 16.84 -1.09
CA GLY A 183 -5.05 15.76 -1.85
C GLY A 183 -4.70 15.76 -3.34
N ASN A 184 -3.71 16.55 -3.78
CA ASN A 184 -3.29 16.48 -5.18
C ASN A 184 -2.51 15.18 -5.40
N VAL A 185 -2.86 14.46 -6.47
CA VAL A 185 -2.24 13.19 -6.84
C VAL A 185 -1.50 13.36 -8.15
N ILE A 186 -0.25 12.89 -8.20
CA ILE A 186 0.49 12.64 -9.44
C ILE A 186 0.75 11.14 -9.51
N TYR A 187 0.27 10.51 -10.58
CA TYR A 187 0.43 9.09 -10.84
C TYR A 187 1.23 8.91 -12.14
N TYR A 188 2.23 8.03 -12.11
CA TYR A 188 2.96 7.61 -13.29
C TYR A 188 2.99 6.08 -13.37
N GLY A 189 2.19 5.52 -14.27
CA GLY A 189 2.19 4.10 -14.59
C GLY A 189 3.13 3.80 -15.76
N GLN A 190 4.05 2.85 -15.58
CA GLN A 190 5.06 2.49 -16.56
C GLN A 190 4.70 1.18 -17.28
N TYR A 191 4.61 0.08 -16.53
CA TYR A 191 4.40 -1.27 -17.06
C TYR A 191 3.44 -2.07 -16.19
N TYR A 192 2.71 -3.02 -16.80
CA TYR A 192 1.78 -3.94 -16.12
C TYR A 192 0.67 -3.29 -15.27
N ASN A 193 0.41 -1.99 -15.46
CA ASN A 193 -0.74 -1.32 -14.87
C ASN A 193 -1.98 -1.47 -15.74
N THR A 194 -3.16 -1.21 -15.17
CA THR A 194 -4.40 -1.06 -15.95
C THR A 194 -4.42 0.26 -16.73
N LYS A 195 -3.56 1.22 -16.36
CA LYS A 195 -3.39 2.50 -17.07
C LYS A 195 -1.94 2.99 -16.94
N ASN A 196 -1.26 3.15 -18.07
CA ASN A 196 0.10 3.70 -18.15
C ASN A 196 0.09 5.15 -18.66
N GLY A 197 1.15 5.89 -18.35
CA GLY A 197 1.30 7.32 -18.62
C GLY A 197 1.28 8.16 -17.34
N ILE A 198 1.46 9.47 -17.49
CA ILE A 198 1.48 10.43 -16.39
C ILE A 198 0.12 11.11 -16.27
N PHE A 199 -0.45 11.07 -15.07
CA PHE A 199 -1.76 11.60 -14.76
C PHE A 199 -1.72 12.46 -13.50
N LYS A 200 -2.61 13.44 -13.48
CA LYS A 200 -2.99 14.16 -12.27
C LYS A 200 -4.38 13.74 -11.83
N SER A 201 -4.63 13.80 -10.54
CA SER A 201 -5.95 13.62 -9.94
C SER A 201 -6.04 14.39 -8.62
N LYS A 202 -7.18 14.27 -7.94
CA LYS A 202 -7.43 14.90 -6.65
C LYS A 202 -8.28 13.97 -5.79
N ILE A 203 -7.84 13.78 -4.56
CA ILE A 203 -8.61 13.19 -3.47
C ILE A 203 -8.97 14.29 -2.46
N THR A 204 -9.91 13.99 -1.58
CA THR A 204 -10.26 14.87 -0.47
C THR A 204 -9.18 14.85 0.61
N LYS A 205 -9.15 15.92 1.42
CA LYS A 205 -8.27 16.00 2.59
C LYS A 205 -8.54 14.86 3.59
N ASN A 206 -9.80 14.44 3.73
CA ASN A 206 -10.18 13.33 4.59
C ASN A 206 -9.61 11.98 4.09
N GLU A 207 -9.65 11.73 2.77
CA GLU A 207 -9.01 10.54 2.19
C GLU A 207 -7.50 10.55 2.42
N TYR A 208 -6.83 11.71 2.25
CA TYR A 208 -5.41 11.82 2.59
C TYR A 208 -5.14 11.57 4.08
N GLN A 209 -5.97 12.10 4.97
CA GLN A 209 -5.85 11.85 6.41
C GLN A 209 -6.03 10.37 6.76
N LYS A 210 -6.93 9.66 6.09
CA LYS A 210 -7.08 8.20 6.24
C LYS A 210 -5.83 7.45 5.77
N ILE A 211 -5.30 7.77 4.59
CA ILE A 211 -4.04 7.19 4.08
C ILE A 211 -2.90 7.41 5.08
N GLN A 212 -2.75 8.65 5.53
CA GLN A 212 -1.71 9.02 6.48
C GLN A 212 -1.87 8.30 7.82
N THR A 213 -3.09 8.17 8.33
CA THR A 213 -3.39 7.42 9.56
C THR A 213 -3.04 5.95 9.40
N ASN A 214 -3.34 5.34 8.26
CA ASN A 214 -2.96 3.96 7.97
C ASN A 214 -1.45 3.75 7.97
N PHE A 215 -0.67 4.69 7.42
CA PHE A 215 0.79 4.63 7.54
C PHE A 215 1.28 4.80 8.98
N LYS A 216 0.72 5.73 9.77
CA LYS A 216 1.11 5.92 11.18
C LYS A 216 0.88 4.68 12.04
N LYS A 217 -0.10 3.83 11.70
CA LYS A 217 -0.31 2.52 12.38
C LYS A 217 0.91 1.61 12.28
N ALA A 218 1.80 1.82 11.30
CA ALA A 218 3.04 1.07 11.16
C ALA A 218 4.22 1.59 12.01
N ASP A 219 4.02 2.65 12.81
CA ASP A 219 5.07 3.26 13.65
C ASP A 219 6.30 3.68 12.85
N ILE A 220 6.09 4.55 11.86
CA ILE A 220 7.01 4.89 10.76
C ILE A 220 8.42 5.22 11.25
N LYS A 221 8.53 5.93 12.37
CA LYS A 221 9.82 6.35 12.95
C LYS A 221 10.70 5.18 13.38
N ASN A 222 10.09 4.09 13.86
CA ASN A 222 10.77 2.91 14.38
C ASN A 222 10.97 1.81 13.33
N LEU A 223 10.42 1.98 12.12
CA LEU A 223 10.67 1.06 11.01
C LEU A 223 12.14 1.16 10.57
N LYS A 224 12.71 0.02 10.15
CA LYS A 224 13.98 0.00 9.41
C LYS A 224 13.81 0.69 8.06
N ASP A 225 14.92 1.19 7.51
CA ASP A 225 14.95 1.79 6.18
C ASP A 225 14.91 0.73 5.07
N ASN A 226 15.37 -0.50 5.33
CA ASN A 226 15.37 -1.61 4.37
C ASN A 226 14.78 -2.88 4.97
N TYR A 227 13.92 -3.54 4.19
CA TYR A 227 13.40 -4.89 4.41
C TYR A 227 13.56 -5.66 3.10
N GLU A 228 14.13 -6.86 3.18
CA GLU A 228 14.54 -7.59 1.99
C GLU A 228 14.41 -9.09 2.21
N GLY A 229 13.75 -9.75 1.24
CA GLY A 229 13.68 -11.20 1.15
C GLY A 229 14.99 -11.79 0.66
N SER A 230 15.26 -13.06 0.97
CA SER A 230 16.49 -13.75 0.56
C SER A 230 16.41 -14.35 -0.86
N TRP A 231 15.65 -13.73 -1.76
CA TRP A 231 15.40 -14.16 -3.15
C TRP A 231 15.52 -12.98 -4.12
N THR A 232 15.32 -13.18 -5.43
CA THR A 232 15.71 -12.18 -6.45
C THR A 232 14.67 -11.90 -7.55
N ASP A 233 13.46 -12.45 -7.46
CA ASP A 233 12.40 -12.36 -8.48
C ASP A 233 11.25 -11.39 -8.15
N ASP A 234 11.23 -10.84 -6.94
CA ASP A 234 10.15 -9.97 -6.45
C ASP A 234 10.29 -8.50 -6.80
N GLU A 235 9.21 -7.74 -6.57
CA GLU A 235 9.24 -6.28 -6.66
C GLU A 235 9.76 -5.63 -5.37
N THR A 236 10.33 -4.44 -5.54
CA THR A 236 10.65 -3.50 -4.48
C THR A 236 9.58 -2.42 -4.39
N ILE A 237 8.99 -2.25 -3.21
CA ILE A 237 8.17 -1.10 -2.87
C ILE A 237 9.04 -0.08 -2.13
N THR A 238 9.07 1.16 -2.63
CA THR A 238 9.74 2.27 -1.94
C THR A 238 8.69 3.27 -1.49
N ILE A 239 8.77 3.69 -0.23
CA ILE A 239 7.86 4.69 0.35
C ILE A 239 8.70 5.85 0.89
N THR A 240 8.38 7.07 0.49
CA THR A 240 9.04 8.29 0.99
C THR A 240 8.02 9.21 1.63
N PHE A 241 8.35 9.69 2.83
CA PHE A 241 7.58 10.64 3.60
C PHE A 241 8.29 11.99 3.61
N ILE A 242 7.56 13.06 3.28
CA ILE A 242 8.11 14.41 3.14
C ILE A 242 7.42 15.35 4.13
N LYS A 243 8.21 16.20 4.79
CA LYS A 243 7.74 17.32 5.61
C LYS A 243 8.62 18.54 5.40
N ASN A 244 8.05 19.71 5.14
CA ASN A 244 8.78 20.95 4.88
C ASN A 244 9.86 20.81 3.79
N ASN A 245 9.51 20.19 2.66
CA ASN A 245 10.41 19.85 1.54
C ASN A 245 11.61 18.94 1.88
N LYS A 246 11.61 18.35 3.08
CA LYS A 246 12.64 17.41 3.54
C LYS A 246 12.07 16.00 3.58
N ILE A 247 12.84 15.05 3.03
CA ILE A 247 12.65 13.62 3.23
C ILE A 247 12.90 13.34 4.71
N VAL A 248 11.86 12.93 5.42
CA VAL A 248 11.94 12.58 6.85
C VAL A 248 12.09 11.08 7.08
N LYS A 249 11.66 10.26 6.11
CA LYS A 249 11.84 8.81 6.11
C LYS A 249 11.68 8.28 4.69
N SER A 250 12.55 7.34 4.32
CA SER A 250 12.37 6.48 3.14
C SER A 250 12.47 5.03 3.59
N ILE A 251 11.62 4.17 3.04
CA ILE A 251 11.57 2.74 3.35
C ILE A 251 11.61 1.97 2.05
N ASN A 252 12.49 0.98 1.97
CA ASN A 252 12.62 0.02 0.90
C ASN A 252 12.09 -1.34 1.39
N ASP A 253 11.09 -1.89 0.71
CA ASP A 253 10.45 -3.16 1.03
C ASP A 253 10.50 -4.08 -0.19
N TYR A 254 11.54 -4.91 -0.25
CA TYR A 254 11.72 -5.91 -1.29
C TYR A 254 11.05 -7.23 -0.89
N GLY A 255 10.11 -7.69 -1.73
CA GLY A 255 9.38 -8.95 -1.49
C GLY A 255 8.42 -8.93 -0.30
N ARG A 256 7.86 -7.74 0.03
CA ARG A 256 6.85 -7.55 1.11
C ARG A 256 7.28 -8.15 2.45
N GLN A 257 8.50 -7.81 2.90
CA GLN A 257 9.09 -8.25 4.17
C GLN A 257 8.94 -7.23 5.31
N SER A 258 8.43 -6.03 5.01
CA SER A 258 8.13 -5.03 6.03
C SER A 258 7.00 -5.47 6.98
N PRO A 259 6.86 -4.86 8.17
CA PRO A 259 5.77 -5.18 9.08
C PRO A 259 4.41 -5.05 8.41
N ILE A 260 3.48 -5.98 8.70
CA ILE A 260 2.21 -6.08 7.99
C ILE A 260 1.37 -4.79 7.97
N ALA A 261 1.47 -3.97 9.02
CA ALA A 261 0.80 -2.68 9.07
C ALA A 261 1.28 -1.72 7.96
N LEU A 262 2.57 -1.75 7.59
CA LEU A 262 3.11 -0.98 6.48
C LEU A 262 2.61 -1.53 5.14
N ILE A 263 2.60 -2.86 4.98
CA ILE A 263 2.08 -3.55 3.81
C ILE A 263 0.62 -3.19 3.55
N TRP A 264 -0.22 -3.25 4.57
CA TRP A 264 -1.61 -2.83 4.50
C TRP A 264 -1.77 -1.33 4.20
N ALA A 265 -0.84 -0.48 4.62
CA ALA A 265 -0.89 0.95 4.36
C ALA A 265 -0.54 1.30 2.90
N TYR A 266 0.55 0.74 2.36
CA TYR A 266 0.95 1.09 0.98
C TYR A 266 0.11 0.37 -0.08
N THR A 267 -0.45 -0.80 0.21
CA THR A 267 -1.14 -1.61 -0.81
C THR A 267 -2.31 -0.86 -1.46
N PRO A 268 -3.28 -0.28 -0.72
CA PRO A 268 -4.33 0.52 -1.33
C PRO A 268 -3.80 1.74 -2.08
N VAL A 269 -2.72 2.36 -1.60
CA VAL A 269 -2.11 3.53 -2.25
C VAL A 269 -1.53 3.17 -3.62
N ARG A 270 -0.88 2.00 -3.76
CA ARG A 270 -0.37 1.50 -5.04
C ARG A 270 -1.45 1.42 -6.11
N TYR A 271 -2.68 1.07 -5.71
CA TYR A 271 -3.81 0.88 -6.63
C TYR A 271 -4.81 2.04 -6.65
N LEU A 272 -4.57 3.12 -5.89
CA LEU A 272 -5.47 4.27 -5.77
C LEU A 272 -5.83 4.86 -7.14
N TYR A 273 -4.91 4.82 -8.11
CA TYR A 273 -5.13 5.30 -9.48
C TYR A 273 -6.31 4.61 -10.20
N GLN A 274 -6.69 3.40 -9.78
CA GLN A 274 -7.84 2.67 -10.33
C GLN A 274 -9.17 3.18 -9.77
N GLN A 275 -9.15 3.88 -8.64
CA GLN A 275 -10.32 4.30 -7.87
C GLN A 275 -10.61 5.80 -7.98
N ILE A 276 -9.75 6.57 -8.66
CA ILE A 276 -9.85 8.02 -8.78
C ILE A 276 -9.93 8.46 -10.25
N LYS A 277 -10.52 9.64 -10.48
CA LYS A 277 -10.62 10.22 -11.82
C LYS A 277 -9.25 10.75 -12.29
N LEU A 278 -8.61 10.04 -13.21
CA LEU A 278 -7.32 10.42 -13.78
C LEU A 278 -7.48 11.36 -14.98
N THR A 279 -6.74 12.48 -14.96
CA THR A 279 -6.61 13.40 -16.09
C THR A 279 -5.16 13.37 -16.60
N PRO A 280 -4.91 13.18 -17.90
CA PRO A 280 -3.54 13.20 -18.43
C PRO A 280 -2.79 14.48 -18.02
N LEU A 281 -1.56 14.32 -17.55
CA LEU A 281 -0.67 15.44 -17.27
C LEU A 281 0.28 15.60 -18.46
N LYS A 282 0.09 16.67 -19.23
CA LYS A 282 0.99 17.01 -20.34
C LYS A 282 2.30 17.54 -19.76
N VAL A 283 3.30 16.68 -19.64
CA VAL A 283 4.66 17.05 -19.22
C VAL A 283 5.46 17.35 -20.49
N LYS A 284 6.08 18.53 -20.56
CA LYS A 284 6.87 18.96 -21.73
C LYS A 284 8.33 18.48 -21.71
N ASN A 285 8.77 17.84 -20.62
CA ASN A 285 10.18 17.57 -20.33
C ASN A 285 10.49 16.06 -20.37
N PRO A 286 11.71 15.67 -20.81
CA PRO A 286 12.15 14.27 -21.00
C PRO A 286 12.27 13.45 -19.71
N LEU A 287 12.01 14.05 -18.55
CA LEU A 287 12.17 13.43 -17.23
C LEU A 287 11.11 12.37 -16.92
N SER A 288 10.13 12.18 -17.82
CA SER A 288 9.11 11.14 -17.67
C SER A 288 9.72 9.74 -17.62
N SER A 289 10.83 9.47 -18.29
CA SER A 289 11.47 8.15 -18.32
C SER A 289 12.34 7.84 -17.10
N LEU A 290 12.55 8.81 -16.21
CA LEU A 290 13.42 8.64 -15.03
C LEU A 290 12.79 7.70 -14.00
N SER A 291 13.16 6.43 -14.07
CA SER A 291 12.73 5.41 -13.10
C SER A 291 13.57 5.39 -11.84
N ARG A 292 14.88 5.65 -11.94
CA ARG A 292 15.84 5.77 -10.83
C ARG A 292 16.82 6.90 -11.16
N ILE A 293 17.10 7.76 -10.19
CA ILE A 293 18.00 8.90 -10.32
C ILE A 293 19.22 8.68 -9.44
N SER A 294 20.39 8.85 -10.03
CA SER A 294 21.66 8.90 -9.32
C SER A 294 22.36 10.21 -9.66
N PHE A 295 22.84 10.91 -8.64
CA PHE A 295 23.68 12.08 -8.82
C PHE A 295 25.13 11.66 -8.88
N THR A 296 25.87 12.13 -9.87
CA THR A 296 27.31 11.92 -9.96
C THR A 296 28.08 13.22 -9.72
N LYS A 297 29.22 13.11 -9.04
CA LYS A 297 30.18 14.19 -8.79
C LYS A 297 31.60 13.63 -8.95
N GLY A 298 32.19 13.81 -10.13
CA GLY A 298 33.45 13.13 -10.46
C GLY A 298 33.29 11.61 -10.35
N ASN A 299 34.14 10.95 -9.56
CA ASN A 299 34.06 9.51 -9.29
C ASN A 299 33.17 9.13 -8.10
N GLN A 300 32.28 10.03 -7.68
CA GLN A 300 31.32 9.78 -6.61
C GLN A 300 29.90 9.68 -7.17
N ILE A 301 29.06 8.89 -6.49
CA ILE A 301 27.66 8.66 -6.82
C ILE A 301 26.78 8.72 -5.57
N CYS A 302 25.58 9.27 -5.71
CA CYS A 302 24.52 9.25 -4.69
C CYS A 302 23.23 8.76 -5.34
N ASP A 303 22.82 7.55 -4.99
CA ASP A 303 21.61 6.91 -5.50
C ASP A 303 20.38 7.35 -4.71
N LEU A 304 19.29 7.63 -5.43
CA LEU A 304 17.98 7.81 -4.85
C LEU A 304 17.19 6.51 -4.94
N THR A 305 16.39 6.22 -3.92
CA THR A 305 15.33 5.21 -4.06
C THR A 305 14.34 5.64 -5.15
N LYS A 306 13.49 4.72 -5.63
CA LYS A 306 12.53 5.04 -6.69
C LYS A 306 11.52 6.11 -6.25
N SER A 307 11.02 6.05 -5.02
CA SER A 307 10.12 7.08 -4.48
C SER A 307 10.80 8.44 -4.26
N GLU A 308 12.07 8.47 -3.88
CA GLU A 308 12.87 9.72 -3.79
C GLU A 308 13.17 10.31 -5.17
N SER A 309 13.47 9.44 -6.15
CA SER A 309 13.62 9.84 -7.56
C SER A 309 12.32 10.49 -8.06
N PHE A 310 11.19 9.86 -7.79
CA PHE A 310 9.89 10.41 -8.15
C PHE A 310 9.58 11.71 -7.40
N TYR A 311 10.02 11.86 -6.15
CA TYR A 311 9.93 13.14 -5.45
C TYR A 311 10.62 14.24 -6.25
N LEU A 312 11.91 14.06 -6.59
CA LEU A 312 12.66 15.04 -7.38
C LEU A 312 11.98 15.35 -8.72
N VAL A 313 11.54 14.32 -9.45
CA VAL A 313 10.81 14.50 -10.71
C VAL A 313 9.57 15.37 -10.52
N THR A 314 8.78 15.13 -9.47
CA THR A 314 7.59 15.96 -9.18
C THR A 314 7.94 17.41 -8.82
N GLU A 315 9.11 17.66 -8.23
CA GLU A 315 9.58 19.01 -7.93
C GLU A 315 10.06 19.72 -9.18
N ILE A 316 10.75 19.02 -10.10
CA ILE A 316 11.12 19.58 -11.40
C ILE A 316 9.88 19.88 -12.26
N PHE A 317 8.84 19.06 -12.20
CA PHE A 317 7.56 19.35 -12.87
C PHE A 317 6.88 20.62 -12.37
N LYS A 318 7.09 20.98 -11.09
CA LYS A 318 6.54 22.19 -10.46
C LYS A 318 7.47 23.40 -10.57
N GLY A 319 8.74 23.17 -10.86
CA GLY A 319 9.77 24.20 -10.98
C GLY A 319 9.47 25.19 -12.11
N LYS A 320 10.10 26.36 -12.01
CA LYS A 320 9.90 27.45 -12.97
C LYS A 320 11.08 27.51 -13.93
N GLU A 321 10.80 27.68 -15.22
CA GLU A 321 11.82 27.97 -16.21
C GLU A 321 12.46 29.33 -15.91
N THR A 322 13.78 29.41 -15.99
CA THR A 322 14.55 30.62 -15.67
C THR A 322 15.70 30.80 -16.65
N PRO A 323 16.08 32.05 -17.01
CA PRO A 323 17.28 32.32 -17.79
C PRO A 323 18.56 32.30 -16.95
N TYR A 324 18.47 32.10 -15.63
CA TYR A 324 19.61 32.12 -14.72
C TYR A 324 20.66 31.06 -15.08
N LYS A 325 21.92 31.48 -15.19
CA LYS A 325 23.06 30.59 -15.40
C LYS A 325 23.63 30.17 -14.05
N PHE A 326 23.95 28.89 -13.91
CA PHE A 326 24.52 28.32 -12.69
C PHE A 326 25.77 27.48 -13.02
N GLU A 327 26.63 27.28 -12.03
CA GLU A 327 27.76 26.36 -12.14
C GLU A 327 27.30 24.93 -11.77
N SER A 328 27.39 24.01 -12.74
CA SER A 328 27.03 22.62 -12.52
C SER A 328 27.98 21.96 -11.51
N ARG A 329 27.42 21.36 -10.46
CA ARG A 329 28.17 20.59 -9.45
C ARG A 329 27.94 19.09 -9.53
N TYR A 330 26.79 18.69 -10.06
CA TYR A 330 26.36 17.31 -10.17
C TYR A 330 25.81 17.04 -11.56
N GLN A 331 25.78 15.77 -11.94
CA GLN A 331 25.14 15.30 -13.16
C GLN A 331 24.16 14.17 -12.84
N ILE A 332 23.08 14.08 -13.61
CA ILE A 332 22.17 12.93 -13.63
C ILE A 332 22.19 12.39 -15.05
N GLU A 333 22.68 11.16 -15.21
CA GLU A 333 22.68 10.47 -16.50
C GLU A 333 21.50 9.52 -16.57
N PHE A 334 20.80 9.47 -17.71
CA PHE A 334 19.68 8.56 -17.90
C PHE A 334 19.45 8.23 -19.37
N TRP A 335 18.68 7.18 -19.61
CA TRP A 335 18.21 6.81 -20.95
C TRP A 335 16.78 7.32 -21.15
N ASN A 336 16.56 8.04 -22.24
CA ASN A 336 15.23 8.52 -22.59
C ASN A 336 14.40 7.44 -23.30
N ASP A 337 13.12 7.73 -23.60
CA ASP A 337 12.21 6.78 -24.28
C ASP A 337 12.62 6.40 -25.71
N GLN A 338 13.71 6.98 -26.24
CA GLN A 338 14.28 6.72 -27.56
C GLN A 338 15.62 5.98 -27.46
N ASP A 339 15.94 5.39 -26.30
CA ASP A 339 17.21 4.73 -25.99
C ASP A 339 18.44 5.64 -26.22
N LYS A 340 18.28 6.95 -26.02
CA LYS A 340 19.39 7.91 -26.07
C LYS A 340 19.78 8.32 -24.66
N LYS A 341 21.09 8.32 -24.41
CA LYS A 341 21.68 8.84 -23.19
C LYS A 341 21.52 10.36 -23.14
N GLU A 342 20.87 10.85 -22.10
CA GLU A 342 20.74 12.27 -21.78
C GLU A 342 21.41 12.57 -20.43
N ILE A 343 21.90 13.81 -20.27
CA ILE A 343 22.55 14.29 -19.06
C ILE A 343 21.84 15.56 -18.58
N ILE A 344 21.46 15.58 -17.32
CA ILE A 344 20.98 16.77 -16.63
C ILE A 344 22.12 17.31 -15.78
N HIS A 345 22.51 18.56 -16.05
CA HIS A 345 23.45 19.30 -15.23
C HIS A 345 22.71 20.01 -14.11
N THR A 346 23.25 20.01 -12.89
CA THR A 346 22.60 20.64 -11.73
C THR A 346 23.58 21.06 -10.64
N ASP A 347 23.23 22.10 -9.88
CA ASP A 347 23.87 22.44 -8.59
C ASP A 347 23.06 21.93 -7.39
N GLY A 348 21.94 21.24 -7.64
CA GLY A 348 20.96 20.76 -6.68
C GLY A 348 19.69 21.61 -6.59
N ARG A 349 19.69 22.85 -7.08
CA ARG A 349 18.49 23.73 -7.16
C ARG A 349 18.08 24.00 -8.61
N TYR A 350 19.04 24.28 -9.47
CA TYR A 350 18.81 24.53 -10.88
C TYR A 350 19.10 23.25 -11.67
N PHE A 351 18.18 22.85 -12.53
CA PHE A 351 18.29 21.63 -13.34
C PHE A 351 18.24 22.01 -14.81
N LYS A 352 19.36 21.83 -15.53
CA LYS A 352 19.43 22.05 -16.97
C LYS A 352 18.89 20.82 -17.69
N CYS A 353 17.65 20.90 -18.16
CA CYS A 353 16.96 19.86 -18.91
C CYS A 353 16.87 20.29 -20.38
N LYS A 354 17.70 19.69 -21.24
CA LYS A 354 17.88 20.15 -22.64
C LYS A 354 18.26 21.63 -22.66
N ASP A 355 17.50 22.46 -23.37
CA ASP A 355 17.76 23.90 -23.52
C ASP A 355 17.17 24.76 -22.39
N LYS A 356 16.54 24.13 -21.40
CA LYS A 356 15.81 24.82 -20.33
C LYS A 356 16.48 24.64 -18.99
N ILE A 357 16.48 25.71 -18.20
CA ILE A 357 16.93 25.67 -16.81
C ILE A 357 15.69 25.77 -15.93
N ILE A 358 15.49 24.78 -15.07
CA ILE A 358 14.37 24.71 -14.15
C ILE A 358 14.87 25.02 -12.74
N ASP A 359 14.32 26.05 -12.11
CA ASP A 359 14.51 26.36 -10.69
C ASP A 359 13.41 25.67 -9.87
N ILE A 360 13.79 24.71 -9.02
CA ILE A 360 12.85 24.07 -8.09
C ILE A 360 12.66 24.86 -6.78
N GLY A 361 13.37 25.99 -6.62
CA GLY A 361 13.22 26.94 -5.52
C GLY A 361 14.11 26.68 -4.30
N TYR A 362 14.75 25.52 -4.20
CA TYR A 362 15.62 25.13 -3.09
C TYR A 362 16.65 24.08 -3.54
N ASN A 363 17.72 23.88 -2.77
CA ASN A 363 18.71 22.85 -3.08
C ASN A 363 18.25 21.47 -2.57
N PHE A 364 17.83 20.60 -3.49
CA PHE A 364 17.31 19.27 -3.19
C PHE A 364 18.30 18.37 -2.45
N LEU A 365 19.58 18.40 -2.81
CA LEU A 365 20.59 17.56 -2.16
C LEU A 365 20.85 18.01 -0.73
N THR A 366 20.94 19.33 -0.52
CA THR A 366 21.24 19.90 0.80
C THR A 366 20.07 19.73 1.76
N ILE A 367 18.83 20.06 1.35
CA ILE A 367 17.66 19.98 2.25
C ILE A 367 17.37 18.54 2.71
N ASN A 368 17.72 17.56 1.87
CA ASN A 368 17.50 16.14 2.10
C ASN A 368 18.74 15.42 2.67
N ASN A 369 19.79 16.14 3.08
CA ASN A 369 21.03 15.59 3.61
C ASN A 369 21.65 14.49 2.70
N LEU A 370 21.59 14.69 1.38
CA LEU A 370 22.11 13.74 0.38
C LEU A 370 23.58 13.99 0.05
N THR A 371 24.11 15.16 0.38
CA THR A 371 25.53 15.51 0.18
C THR A 371 26.47 14.55 0.91
N ASP A 372 26.03 14.02 2.04
CA ASP A 372 26.83 13.12 2.88
C ASP A 372 26.67 11.65 2.47
N LYS A 373 25.78 11.36 1.50
CA LYS A 373 25.51 10.01 0.99
C LYS A 373 26.29 9.68 -0.28
N PHE A 374 27.14 10.59 -0.76
CA PHE A 374 28.01 10.31 -1.89
C PHE A 374 29.05 9.26 -1.50
N ARG A 375 29.08 8.16 -2.24
CA ARG A 375 30.09 7.11 -2.15
C ARG A 375 30.95 7.10 -3.40
N HIS A 376 32.13 6.49 -3.33
CA HIS A 376 32.88 6.18 -4.54
C HIS A 376 32.11 5.19 -5.40
N LYS A 377 32.18 5.38 -6.72
CA LYS A 377 31.66 4.40 -7.68
C LYS A 377 32.41 3.08 -7.52
N ASP A 378 31.68 1.99 -7.62
CA ASP A 378 32.21 0.65 -7.73
C ASP A 378 32.09 0.13 -9.17
N LYS A 379 32.41 -1.16 -9.38
CA LYS A 379 32.43 -1.79 -10.71
C LYS A 379 31.03 -2.01 -11.32
N TYR A 380 29.96 -1.77 -10.57
CA TYR A 380 28.58 -1.95 -10.97
C TYR A 380 27.84 -0.63 -11.23
N ASP A 381 28.51 0.53 -11.10
CA ASP A 381 27.96 1.89 -11.29
C ASP A 381 28.25 2.53 -12.66
#